data_AF-A0AA39ZPR5-F1
#
_entry.id   AF-A0AA39ZPR5-F1
#
_cell.length_a   1.000
_cell.length_b   1.000
_cell.length_c   1.000
_cell.angle_alpha   90.00
_cell.angle_beta   90.00
_cell.angle_gamma   90.00
#
_symmetry.space_group_name_H-M   'P 1'
#
loop_
_entity.id
_entity.type
_entity.pdbx_description
1 polymer ?
#
loop_
_entity_poly.entity_id
_entity_poly.type
_entity_poly.pdbx_seq_one_letter_code
_entity_poly.pdbx_strand_id
1 'polypeptide(L)'
;MIGAYIRDRLSDPSALFHLLNQMTNTQVDAMVRFHCKIVCPLIHRFAEWALRNLGLDVRGEWTRTTDWDALSSTETMRMVRAMYRFQLMCNLFGLGRYIGDRSRSYFVSGHNTIFQAFLSNFTAFELEEVRCIFGYVVSRYDKVFQSIAADLHPDNPRFNTQQRPPTPDGAFDFLARGTDSTYDRSEYQLGTASRGLDLLHAVLIKTPYNTNDHGQHEDLVVTIQPQIARGPFLDMMDGALDTERYHYYRSDNPTERDEKEKKREPMIFVGDVSTWHDQDGDKDPPPPLAWTLMWGGTYSNLYGSCIPESIARWGYIFWDAERLIRSGGKELLMRQWEEEWSDFDVREQFPL
;
A
#
# COMPACT_ATOMS: atom_id res chain seq x y z
N MET A 1 -18.78 18.53 5.38
CA MET A 1 -18.39 19.53 6.40
C MET A 1 -16.97 19.29 6.95
N ILE A 2 -16.63 18.10 7.47
CA ILE A 2 -15.27 17.79 7.96
C ILE A 2 -14.22 17.73 6.84
N GLY A 3 -14.54 17.11 5.69
CA GLY A 3 -13.62 17.09 4.54
C GLY A 3 -13.37 18.47 3.93
N ALA A 4 -14.31 19.41 4.06
CA ALA A 4 -14.09 20.81 3.68
C ALA A 4 -13.20 21.53 4.70
N TYR A 5 -13.41 21.27 6.00
CA TYR A 5 -12.62 21.83 7.10
C TYR A 5 -11.15 21.36 7.11
N ILE A 6 -10.88 20.10 6.74
CA ILE A 6 -9.50 19.59 6.60
C ILE A 6 -8.84 20.14 5.34
N ARG A 7 -9.59 20.27 4.24
CA ARG A 7 -9.11 20.86 2.98
C ARG A 7 -8.74 22.33 3.10
N ASP A 8 -9.51 23.12 3.84
CA ASP A 8 -9.24 24.56 4.03
C ASP A 8 -7.97 24.83 4.87
N ARG A 9 -7.56 23.86 5.70
CA ARG A 9 -6.41 24.02 6.61
C ARG A 9 -5.07 23.57 6.02
N LEU A 10 -5.07 22.86 4.90
CA LEU A 10 -3.85 22.32 4.26
C LEU A 10 -3.31 23.22 3.14
N SER A 11 -4.13 24.12 2.62
CA SER A 11 -3.81 25.06 1.53
C SER A 11 -3.17 26.38 1.99
N ASP A 12 -2.99 26.58 3.31
CA ASP A 12 -2.32 27.76 3.88
C ASP A 12 -0.90 27.41 4.36
N PRO A 13 0.17 27.97 3.77
CA PRO A 13 1.54 27.83 4.26
C PRO A 13 1.70 28.29 5.72
N SER A 14 0.86 29.23 6.18
CA SER A 14 0.80 29.68 7.56
C SER A 14 0.22 28.61 8.49
N ALA A 15 -0.67 27.74 8.00
CA ALA A 15 -1.19 26.60 8.77
C ALA A 15 -0.12 25.54 9.00
N LEU A 16 0.76 25.27 8.02
CA LEU A 16 1.92 24.39 8.21
C LEU A 16 2.90 24.98 9.25
N PHE A 17 3.17 26.28 9.16
CA PHE A 17 4.00 27.00 10.13
C PHE A 17 3.39 27.03 11.53
N HIS A 18 2.07 27.22 11.65
CA HIS A 18 1.34 27.12 12.91
C HIS A 18 1.30 25.69 13.46
N LEU A 19 1.16 24.67 12.61
CA LEU A 19 1.20 23.27 13.02
C LEU A 19 2.58 22.91 13.56
N LEU A 20 3.65 23.32 12.88
CA LEU A 20 5.03 23.11 13.31
C LEU A 20 5.33 23.85 14.63
N ASN A 21 4.79 25.06 14.82
CA ASN A 21 4.90 25.80 16.08
C ASN A 21 4.03 25.23 17.22
N GLN A 22 3.04 24.38 16.90
CA GLN A 22 2.20 23.67 17.88
C GLN A 22 2.77 22.29 18.23
N MET A 23 3.77 21.79 17.50
CA MET A 23 4.42 20.52 17.81
C MET A 23 5.40 20.67 18.97
N THR A 24 5.28 19.77 19.94
CA THR A 24 6.30 19.61 20.98
C THR A 24 7.60 19.05 20.39
N ASN A 25 8.74 19.36 21.01
CA ASN A 25 10.04 18.79 20.63
C ASN A 25 10.02 17.25 20.59
N THR A 26 9.22 16.61 21.46
CA THR A 26 9.04 15.15 21.48
C THR A 26 8.30 14.63 20.24
N GLN A 27 7.32 15.37 19.72
CA GLN A 27 6.63 15.00 18.48
C GLN A 27 7.55 15.14 17.26
N VAL A 28 8.34 16.23 17.20
CA VAL A 28 9.34 16.42 16.14
C VAL A 28 10.38 15.30 16.17
N ASP A 29 10.93 14.96 17.34
CA ASP A 29 11.89 13.85 17.49
C ASP A 29 11.27 12.51 17.06
N ALA A 30 10.01 12.25 17.42
CA ALA A 30 9.31 11.04 17.01
C ALA A 30 9.13 10.97 15.49
N MET A 31 8.77 12.08 14.83
CA MET A 31 8.62 12.15 13.38
C MET A 31 9.94 11.95 12.65
N VAL A 32 11.02 12.62 13.09
CA VAL A 32 12.36 12.45 12.52
C VAL A 32 12.83 11.01 12.70
N ARG A 33 12.62 10.43 13.87
CA ARG A 33 12.97 9.04 14.16
C ARG A 33 12.20 8.07 13.28
N PHE A 34 10.89 8.26 13.11
CA PHE A 34 10.07 7.45 12.22
C PHE A 34 10.55 7.59 10.77
N HIS A 35 10.82 8.80 10.30
CA HIS A 35 11.30 9.05 8.95
C HIS A 35 12.65 8.36 8.69
N CYS A 36 13.67 8.72 9.49
CA CYS A 36 15.03 8.27 9.26
C CYS A 36 15.24 6.78 9.57
N LYS A 37 14.58 6.24 10.61
CA LYS A 37 14.81 4.86 11.05
C LYS A 37 13.86 3.85 10.43
N ILE A 38 12.70 4.25 9.90
CA ILE A 38 11.68 3.31 9.43
C ILE A 38 11.35 3.58 7.96
N VAL A 39 10.95 4.80 7.61
CA VAL A 39 10.55 5.13 6.24
C VAL A 39 11.74 5.02 5.27
N CYS A 40 12.85 5.71 5.53
CA CYS A 40 14.00 5.71 4.61
C CYS A 40 14.52 4.29 4.31
N PRO A 41 14.78 3.41 5.30
CA PRO A 41 15.23 2.06 5.02
C PRO A 41 14.21 1.22 4.24
N LEU A 42 12.92 1.37 4.53
CA LEU A 42 11.87 0.63 3.83
C LEU A 42 11.68 1.08 2.38
N ILE A 43 11.87 2.36 2.07
CA ILE A 43 11.84 2.86 0.68
C ILE A 43 12.88 2.15 -0.17
N HIS A 44 14.11 2.01 0.32
CA HIS A 44 15.16 1.31 -0.42
C HIS A 44 14.80 -0.16 -0.65
N ARG A 45 14.22 -0.84 0.36
CA ARG A 45 13.77 -2.23 0.23
C ARG A 45 12.60 -2.41 -0.72
N PHE A 46 11.67 -1.46 -0.71
CA PHE A 46 10.55 -1.42 -1.64
C PHE A 46 11.04 -1.20 -3.07
N ALA A 47 11.89 -0.19 -3.29
CA ALA A 47 12.46 0.10 -4.61
C ALA A 47 13.25 -1.09 -5.17
N GLU A 48 14.09 -1.73 -4.36
CA GLU A 48 14.83 -2.94 -4.73
C GLU A 48 13.88 -4.07 -5.17
N TRP A 49 12.78 -4.26 -4.45
CA TRP A 49 11.76 -5.25 -4.80
C TRP A 49 11.04 -4.93 -6.09
N ALA A 50 10.58 -3.69 -6.24
CA ALA A 50 9.81 -3.24 -7.39
C ALA A 50 10.66 -3.27 -8.67
N LEU A 51 11.91 -2.81 -8.61
CA LEU A 51 12.88 -2.89 -9.72
C LEU A 51 13.26 -4.34 -10.06
N ARG A 52 13.32 -5.23 -9.07
CA ARG A 52 13.51 -6.66 -9.33
C ARG A 52 12.35 -7.24 -10.13
N ASN A 53 11.11 -6.92 -9.76
CA ASN A 53 9.93 -7.37 -10.50
C ASN A 53 9.91 -6.79 -11.92
N LEU A 54 10.24 -5.50 -12.08
CA LEU A 54 10.40 -4.86 -13.38
C LEU A 54 11.43 -5.61 -14.24
N GLY A 55 12.63 -5.86 -13.70
CA GLY A 55 13.69 -6.55 -14.42
C GLY A 55 13.31 -7.97 -14.83
N LEU A 56 12.63 -8.72 -13.95
CA LEU A 56 12.11 -10.06 -14.25
C LEU A 56 11.10 -10.04 -15.39
N ASP A 57 10.17 -9.08 -15.40
CA ASP A 57 9.10 -9.01 -16.39
C ASP A 57 9.58 -8.44 -17.74
N VAL A 58 10.61 -7.60 -17.75
CA VAL A 58 11.25 -7.07 -18.97
C VAL A 58 12.21 -8.09 -19.61
N ARG A 59 13.08 -8.72 -18.81
CA ARG A 59 14.21 -9.51 -19.32
C ARG A 59 14.06 -11.02 -19.16
N GLY A 60 13.03 -11.48 -18.47
CA GLY A 60 12.84 -12.91 -18.11
C GLY A 60 13.81 -13.41 -17.03
N GLU A 61 14.84 -12.63 -16.69
CA GLU A 61 15.86 -12.96 -15.70
C GLU A 61 16.20 -11.75 -14.84
N TRP A 62 16.47 -12.01 -13.56
CA TRP A 62 17.01 -11.00 -12.68
C TRP A 62 18.53 -11.00 -12.81
N THR A 63 19.09 -10.00 -13.51
CA THR A 63 20.50 -9.68 -13.35
C THR A 63 20.65 -8.79 -12.13
N ARG A 64 21.55 -9.16 -11.20
CA ARG A 64 22.03 -8.29 -10.11
C ARG A 64 22.86 -7.13 -10.66
N THR A 65 22.47 -6.57 -11.80
CA THR A 65 23.10 -5.39 -12.35
C THR A 65 22.91 -4.29 -11.32
N THR A 66 24.02 -3.93 -10.71
CA THR A 66 24.29 -2.77 -9.86
C THR A 66 24.04 -1.43 -10.58
N ASP A 67 23.24 -1.42 -11.64
CA ASP A 67 23.01 -0.32 -12.60
C ASP A 67 21.65 0.37 -12.41
N TRP A 68 20.89 0.04 -11.36
CA TRP A 68 19.78 0.91 -11.00
C TRP A 68 20.36 2.10 -10.25
N ASP A 69 20.50 3.21 -10.97
CA ASP A 69 20.89 4.50 -10.40
C ASP A 69 20.05 4.83 -9.16
N ALA A 70 20.63 5.62 -8.26
CA ALA A 70 19.94 6.14 -7.09
C ALA A 70 18.56 6.67 -7.46
N LEU A 71 17.60 6.53 -6.54
CA LEU A 71 16.25 7.06 -6.73
C LEU A 71 16.33 8.57 -6.99
N SER A 72 15.59 9.05 -7.99
CA SER A 72 15.49 10.49 -8.21
C SER A 72 14.70 11.14 -7.07
N SER A 73 14.74 12.47 -7.01
CA SER A 73 13.93 13.24 -6.04
C SER A 73 12.44 12.96 -6.19
N THR A 74 11.94 12.82 -7.43
CA THR A 74 10.53 12.55 -7.73
C THR A 74 10.13 11.15 -7.26
N GLU A 75 10.93 10.14 -7.58
CA GLU A 75 10.69 8.76 -7.16
C GLU A 75 10.69 8.62 -5.64
N THR A 76 11.71 9.22 -5.00
CA THR A 76 11.82 9.26 -3.54
C THR A 76 10.61 9.94 -2.93
N MET A 77 10.19 11.09 -3.45
CA MET A 77 9.03 11.84 -2.96
C MET A 77 7.74 11.01 -3.05
N ARG A 78 7.47 10.38 -4.20
CA ARG A 78 6.27 9.52 -4.39
C ARG A 78 6.27 8.37 -3.40
N MET A 79 7.40 7.66 -3.24
CA MET A 79 7.52 6.55 -2.29
C MET A 79 7.38 7.01 -0.83
N VAL A 80 7.97 8.15 -0.45
CA VAL A 80 7.78 8.74 0.88
C VAL A 80 6.30 9.03 1.12
N ARG A 81 5.63 9.73 0.20
CA ARG A 81 4.20 10.05 0.34
C ARG A 81 3.35 8.78 0.47
N ALA A 82 3.59 7.78 -0.35
CA ALA A 82 2.91 6.49 -0.30
C ALA A 82 3.08 5.77 1.04
N MET A 83 4.31 5.70 1.56
CA MET A 83 4.61 5.10 2.88
C MET A 83 3.86 5.81 4.00
N TYR A 84 3.82 7.15 4.00
CA TYR A 84 3.08 7.91 5.00
C TYR A 84 1.56 7.73 4.86
N ARG A 85 1.01 7.71 3.65
CA ARG A 85 -0.42 7.44 3.43
C ARG A 85 -0.81 6.03 3.90
N PHE A 86 0.00 5.03 3.57
CA PHE A 86 -0.18 3.67 4.07
C PHE A 86 -0.16 3.62 5.60
N GLN A 87 0.84 4.24 6.24
CA GLN A 87 0.91 4.28 7.71
C GLN A 87 -0.29 5.02 8.33
N LEU A 88 -0.77 6.09 7.69
CA LEU A 88 -1.95 6.82 8.12
C LEU A 88 -3.19 5.93 8.07
N MET A 89 -3.36 5.15 6.99
CA MET A 89 -4.44 4.17 6.89
C MET A 89 -4.34 3.09 7.97
N CYS A 90 -3.15 2.55 8.25
CA CYS A 90 -2.95 1.62 9.35
C CYS A 90 -3.31 2.21 10.72
N ASN A 91 -3.01 3.50 10.95
CA ASN A 91 -3.32 4.17 12.20
C ASN A 91 -4.82 4.48 12.38
N LEU A 92 -5.51 4.82 11.29
CA LEU A 92 -6.93 5.18 11.33
C LEU A 92 -7.85 3.97 11.31
N PHE A 93 -7.44 2.91 10.60
CA PHE A 93 -8.33 1.83 10.20
C PHE A 93 -7.76 0.43 10.47
N GLY A 94 -6.47 0.33 10.80
CA GLY A 94 -5.78 -0.95 11.02
C GLY A 94 -5.71 -1.37 12.49
N LEU A 95 -4.72 -2.22 12.80
CA LEU A 95 -4.38 -2.65 14.16
C LEU A 95 -3.13 -1.94 14.70
N GLY A 96 -2.88 -0.73 14.21
CA GLY A 96 -1.74 0.10 14.57
C GLY A 96 -1.71 0.48 16.06
N ARG A 97 -0.56 1.01 16.50
CA ARG A 97 -0.24 1.29 17.92
C ARG A 97 -1.22 2.20 18.67
N TYR A 98 -2.03 2.95 17.95
CA TYR A 98 -2.95 3.94 18.52
C TYR A 98 -4.36 3.41 18.75
N ILE A 99 -4.63 2.17 18.32
CA ILE A 99 -5.92 1.53 18.47
C ILE A 99 -5.85 0.60 19.68
N GLY A 100 -6.37 1.08 20.81
CA GLY A 100 -6.52 0.27 22.02
C GLY A 100 -7.47 -0.91 21.81
N ASP A 101 -7.44 -1.88 22.72
CA ASP A 101 -8.20 -3.14 22.71
C ASP A 101 -9.74 -2.98 22.50
N ARG A 102 -10.25 -1.76 22.66
CA ARG A 102 -11.67 -1.40 22.51
C ARG A 102 -12.16 -1.41 21.06
N SER A 103 -11.29 -1.37 20.05
CA SER A 103 -11.72 -1.26 18.65
C SER A 103 -11.87 -2.56 17.87
N ARG A 104 -11.65 -3.72 18.51
CA ARG A 104 -11.96 -5.02 17.91
C ARG A 104 -13.46 -5.20 17.56
N SER A 105 -14.33 -4.27 17.99
CA SER A 105 -15.80 -4.34 17.88
C SER A 105 -16.44 -3.34 16.90
N TYR A 106 -15.70 -2.44 16.24
CA TYR A 106 -16.30 -1.35 15.43
C TYR A 106 -16.72 -1.73 13.99
N PHE A 107 -16.81 -3.01 13.65
CA PHE A 107 -17.13 -3.47 12.30
C PHE A 107 -18.64 -3.51 12.02
N VAL A 108 -19.29 -2.34 12.15
CA VAL A 108 -20.67 -2.09 11.72
C VAL A 108 -20.63 -1.19 10.48
N SER A 109 -21.56 -1.41 9.56
CA SER A 109 -21.73 -0.87 8.19
C SER A 109 -21.47 0.63 7.93
N GLY A 110 -21.21 1.46 8.94
CA GLY A 110 -20.87 2.89 8.80
C GLY A 110 -19.38 3.19 8.55
N HIS A 111 -18.46 2.27 8.82
CA HIS A 111 -17.02 2.50 8.60
C HIS A 111 -16.62 2.57 7.11
N ASN A 112 -17.38 1.89 6.23
CA ASN A 112 -17.14 1.99 4.79
C ASN A 112 -17.30 3.43 4.30
N THR A 113 -18.31 4.16 4.77
CA THR A 113 -18.53 5.56 4.36
C THR A 113 -17.42 6.50 4.83
N ILE A 114 -16.92 6.35 6.07
CA ILE A 114 -15.80 7.18 6.57
C ILE A 114 -14.52 6.88 5.81
N PHE A 115 -14.28 5.61 5.50
CA PHE A 115 -13.12 5.20 4.73
C PHE A 115 -13.18 5.69 3.30
N GLN A 116 -14.30 5.52 2.62
CA GLN A 116 -14.50 6.05 1.28
C GLN A 116 -14.41 7.58 1.23
N ALA A 117 -14.95 8.27 2.24
CA ALA A 117 -14.75 9.70 2.41
C ALA A 117 -13.28 10.06 2.63
N PHE A 118 -12.50 9.23 3.34
CA PHE A 118 -11.06 9.40 3.48
C PHE A 118 -10.33 9.19 2.14
N LEU A 119 -10.63 8.11 1.40
CA LEU A 119 -10.04 7.82 0.09
C LEU A 119 -10.34 8.91 -0.93
N SER A 120 -11.53 9.53 -0.88
CA SER A 120 -11.91 10.65 -1.77
C SER A 120 -11.01 11.88 -1.66
N ASN A 121 -10.13 11.96 -0.65
CA ASN A 121 -9.15 13.04 -0.56
C ASN A 121 -7.92 12.83 -1.46
N PHE A 122 -7.76 11.63 -2.02
CA PHE A 122 -6.64 11.27 -2.89
C PHE A 122 -7.12 11.12 -4.33
N THR A 123 -6.23 11.40 -5.27
CA THR A 123 -6.40 11.02 -6.67
C THR A 123 -6.25 9.50 -6.84
N ALA A 124 -6.81 8.96 -7.93
CA ALA A 124 -6.72 7.52 -8.23
C ALA A 124 -5.27 7.01 -8.27
N PHE A 125 -4.34 7.78 -8.86
CA PHE A 125 -2.93 7.38 -8.89
C PHE A 125 -2.23 7.48 -7.51
N GLU A 126 -2.63 8.40 -6.63
CA GLU A 126 -2.14 8.40 -5.24
C GLU A 126 -2.63 7.20 -4.43
N LEU A 127 -3.81 6.66 -4.77
CA LEU A 127 -4.32 5.41 -4.18
C LEU A 127 -3.58 4.20 -4.72
N GLU A 128 -3.21 4.21 -6.00
CA GLU A 128 -2.36 3.19 -6.61
C GLU A 128 -0.94 3.15 -6.02
N GLU A 129 -0.38 4.31 -5.67
CA GLU A 129 0.86 4.38 -4.88
C GLU A 129 0.73 3.58 -3.58
N VAL A 130 -0.36 3.77 -2.84
CA VAL A 130 -0.62 3.04 -1.59
C VAL A 130 -0.83 1.55 -1.86
N ARG A 131 -1.59 1.19 -2.91
CA ARG A 131 -1.83 -0.21 -3.28
C ARG A 131 -0.52 -0.94 -3.58
N CYS A 132 0.40 -0.32 -4.32
CA CYS A 132 1.70 -0.90 -4.61
C CYS A 132 2.52 -1.15 -3.32
N ILE A 133 2.50 -0.23 -2.36
CA ILE A 133 3.13 -0.43 -1.05
C ILE A 133 2.45 -1.59 -0.31
N PHE A 134 1.12 -1.64 -0.32
CA PHE A 134 0.37 -2.70 0.33
C PHE A 134 0.69 -4.08 -0.25
N GLY A 135 0.72 -4.22 -1.59
CA GLY A 135 1.14 -5.46 -2.26
C GLY A 135 2.54 -5.89 -1.87
N TYR A 136 3.48 -4.95 -1.75
CA TYR A 136 4.81 -5.22 -1.19
C TYR A 136 4.73 -5.75 0.25
N VAL A 137 3.98 -5.09 1.14
CA VAL A 137 3.84 -5.50 2.55
C VAL A 137 3.27 -6.91 2.65
N VAL A 138 2.20 -7.22 1.93
CA VAL A 138 1.56 -8.54 1.91
C VAL A 138 2.52 -9.61 1.39
N SER A 139 3.21 -9.34 0.27
CA SER A 139 4.23 -10.24 -0.28
C SER A 139 5.36 -10.55 0.71
N ARG A 140 5.71 -9.60 1.58
CA ARG A 140 6.75 -9.79 2.60
C ARG A 140 6.25 -10.63 3.77
N TYR A 141 5.05 -10.38 4.27
CA TYR A 141 4.47 -11.23 5.30
C TYR A 141 4.17 -12.63 4.80
N ASP A 142 3.85 -12.81 3.52
CA ASP A 142 3.69 -14.13 2.92
C ASP A 142 4.93 -15.00 3.05
N LYS A 143 6.10 -14.44 2.75
CA LYS A 143 7.39 -15.12 2.91
C LYS A 143 7.72 -15.42 4.36
N VAL A 144 7.43 -14.47 5.26
CA VAL A 144 7.67 -14.65 6.69
C VAL A 144 6.75 -15.74 7.28
N PHE A 145 5.48 -15.75 6.89
CA PHE A 145 4.54 -16.79 7.33
C PHE A 145 4.94 -18.15 6.79
N GLN A 146 5.41 -18.23 5.54
CA GLN A 146 6.01 -19.44 4.99
C GLN A 146 7.20 -19.94 5.83
N SER A 147 8.09 -19.04 6.27
CA SER A 147 9.28 -19.45 7.01
C SER A 147 8.96 -19.93 8.43
N ILE A 148 7.97 -19.33 9.12
CA ILE A 148 7.64 -19.65 10.51
C ILE A 148 6.46 -20.62 10.66
N ALA A 149 5.86 -21.09 9.56
CA ALA A 149 4.64 -21.89 9.59
C ALA A 149 4.77 -23.15 10.46
N ALA A 150 5.91 -23.83 10.37
CA ALA A 150 6.15 -25.06 11.14
C ALA A 150 6.24 -24.77 12.65
N ASP A 151 6.83 -23.65 13.05
CA ASP A 151 6.92 -23.25 14.46
C ASP A 151 5.54 -22.91 15.02
N LEU A 152 4.75 -22.17 14.24
CA LEU A 152 3.43 -21.72 14.67
C LEU A 152 2.33 -22.77 14.52
N HIS A 153 2.56 -23.89 13.83
CA HIS A 153 1.53 -24.90 13.59
C HIS A 153 0.93 -25.47 14.89
N PRO A 154 -0.40 -25.70 14.98
CA PRO A 154 -1.04 -26.26 16.17
C PRO A 154 -0.46 -27.61 16.65
N ASP A 155 0.03 -28.43 15.73
CA ASP A 155 0.68 -29.71 16.03
C ASP A 155 2.17 -29.60 16.41
N ASN A 156 2.73 -28.40 16.47
CA ASN A 156 4.12 -28.24 16.88
C ASN A 156 4.30 -28.74 18.34
N PRO A 157 5.32 -29.58 18.63
CA PRO A 157 5.55 -30.13 19.97
C PRO A 157 5.64 -29.10 21.10
N ARG A 158 6.02 -27.84 20.80
CA ARG A 158 6.08 -26.76 21.79
C ARG A 158 4.73 -26.44 22.43
N PHE A 159 3.63 -26.82 21.80
CA PHE A 159 2.27 -26.60 22.31
C PHE A 159 1.68 -27.79 23.09
N ASN A 160 2.39 -28.92 23.16
CA ASN A 160 1.89 -30.14 23.82
C ASN A 160 1.60 -29.96 25.32
N THR A 161 2.13 -28.91 25.95
CA THR A 161 1.93 -28.58 27.36
C THR A 161 0.63 -27.79 27.62
N GLN A 162 0.00 -27.25 26.58
CA GLN A 162 -1.26 -26.52 26.69
C GLN A 162 -2.45 -27.50 26.62
N GLN A 163 -3.41 -27.38 27.55
CA GLN A 163 -4.67 -28.14 27.45
C GLN A 163 -5.39 -27.72 26.17
N ARG A 164 -5.75 -28.70 25.32
CA ARG A 164 -6.40 -28.44 24.02
C ARG A 164 -7.88 -28.03 24.19
N PRO A 165 -8.30 -26.82 23.78
CA PRO A 165 -9.41 -26.57 22.87
C PRO A 165 -8.86 -26.53 21.42
N PRO A 166 -9.63 -26.25 20.34
CA PRO A 166 -9.23 -26.69 18.99
C PRO A 166 -8.00 -25.95 18.40
N THR A 167 -7.41 -24.97 19.09
CA THR A 167 -6.10 -24.38 18.72
C THR A 167 -5.39 -23.82 19.97
N PRO A 168 -4.11 -24.17 20.21
CA PRO A 168 -3.31 -23.62 21.32
C PRO A 168 -3.06 -22.10 21.22
N ASP A 169 -2.81 -21.44 22.35
CA ASP A 169 -2.48 -20.02 22.39
C ASP A 169 -1.15 -19.76 21.67
N GLY A 170 -1.19 -18.84 20.71
CA GLY A 170 -0.04 -18.49 19.86
C GLY A 170 0.23 -19.48 18.72
N ALA A 171 -0.64 -20.48 18.54
CA ALA A 171 -0.61 -21.33 17.35
C ALA A 171 -1.43 -20.72 16.22
N PHE A 172 -0.96 -20.91 14.99
CA PHE A 172 -1.58 -20.44 13.77
C PHE A 172 -1.44 -21.51 12.70
N ASP A 173 -2.55 -21.87 12.07
CA ASP A 173 -2.54 -22.75 10.91
C ASP A 173 -2.55 -21.90 9.63
N PHE A 174 -1.38 -21.70 9.03
CA PHE A 174 -1.25 -21.01 7.74
C PHE A 174 -1.39 -21.94 6.54
N LEU A 175 -1.50 -23.26 6.75
CA LEU A 175 -1.40 -24.26 5.69
C LEU A 175 -2.73 -24.94 5.37
N ALA A 176 -3.71 -24.88 6.27
CA ALA A 176 -5.00 -25.47 6.01
C ALA A 176 -5.73 -24.78 4.84
N ARG A 177 -5.75 -25.51 3.72
CA ARG A 177 -6.52 -25.18 2.53
C ARG A 177 -7.81 -25.99 2.56
N GLY A 178 -8.94 -25.33 2.83
CA GLY A 178 -10.28 -25.89 2.61
C GLY A 178 -11.02 -26.39 3.85
N THR A 179 -12.31 -26.05 3.87
CA THR A 179 -13.50 -26.44 4.66
C THR A 179 -13.43 -26.74 6.16
N ASP A 180 -12.31 -27.19 6.73
CA ASP A 180 -12.17 -27.45 8.19
C ASP A 180 -11.23 -26.47 8.90
N SER A 181 -10.49 -25.64 8.16
CA SER A 181 -9.84 -24.47 8.75
C SER A 181 -10.82 -23.32 8.85
N THR A 182 -11.03 -22.85 10.08
CA THR A 182 -11.85 -21.69 10.38
C THR A 182 -11.21 -20.36 9.96
N TYR A 183 -9.94 -20.35 9.47
CA TYR A 183 -9.17 -19.12 9.23
C TYR A 183 -8.32 -19.20 7.95
N ASP A 184 -8.56 -18.32 6.97
CA ASP A 184 -7.69 -18.18 5.80
C ASP A 184 -6.36 -17.49 6.21
N ARG A 185 -5.24 -18.03 5.71
CA ARG A 185 -3.90 -17.43 5.80
C ARG A 185 -3.91 -15.97 5.36
N SER A 186 -4.71 -15.64 4.35
CA SER A 186 -4.88 -14.27 3.88
C SER A 186 -5.27 -13.35 5.04
N GLU A 187 -6.33 -13.66 5.81
CA GLU A 187 -6.83 -12.80 6.90
C GLU A 187 -5.77 -12.44 7.95
N TYR A 188 -4.89 -13.39 8.26
CA TYR A 188 -3.76 -13.14 9.16
C TYR A 188 -2.73 -12.21 8.54
N GLN A 189 -2.39 -12.40 7.26
CA GLN A 189 -1.44 -11.52 6.56
C GLN A 189 -1.93 -10.08 6.56
N LEU A 190 -3.23 -9.90 6.42
CA LEU A 190 -3.88 -8.61 6.24
C LEU A 190 -4.03 -7.87 7.56
N GLY A 191 -4.49 -8.58 8.60
CA GLY A 191 -4.48 -8.03 9.96
C GLY A 191 -3.06 -7.69 10.42
N THR A 192 -2.06 -8.52 10.09
CA THR A 192 -0.65 -8.22 10.38
C THR A 192 -0.13 -7.03 9.55
N ALA A 193 -0.48 -6.91 8.27
CA ALA A 193 -0.12 -5.77 7.43
C ALA A 193 -0.65 -4.45 7.99
N SER A 194 -1.86 -4.48 8.55
CA SER A 194 -2.52 -3.32 9.17
C SER A 194 -1.84 -2.79 10.44
N ARG A 195 -0.83 -3.50 10.97
CA ARG A 195 0.02 -3.03 12.08
C ARG A 195 0.93 -1.87 11.66
N GLY A 196 1.16 -1.68 10.36
CA GLY A 196 1.92 -0.57 9.78
C GLY A 196 3.42 -0.84 9.62
N LEU A 197 4.14 0.21 9.24
CA LEU A 197 5.55 0.17 8.81
C LEU A 197 6.51 -0.17 9.95
N ASP A 198 6.14 0.13 11.20
CA ASP A 198 6.98 -0.19 12.36
C ASP A 198 7.21 -1.69 12.53
N LEU A 199 6.16 -2.50 12.36
CA LEU A 199 6.28 -3.96 12.41
C LEU A 199 7.04 -4.47 11.19
N LEU A 200 6.72 -3.94 10.01
CA LEU A 200 7.40 -4.32 8.77
C LEU A 200 8.92 -4.07 8.87
N HIS A 201 9.31 -2.93 9.39
CA HIS A 201 10.71 -2.59 9.65
C HIS A 201 11.35 -3.53 10.68
N ALA A 202 10.65 -3.85 11.77
CA ALA A 202 11.15 -4.78 12.77
C ALA A 202 11.45 -6.15 12.14
N VAL A 203 10.49 -6.70 11.41
CA VAL A 203 10.57 -8.03 10.79
C VAL A 203 11.59 -8.09 9.65
N LEU A 204 11.69 -7.08 8.80
CA LEU A 204 12.53 -7.14 7.60
C LEU A 204 13.95 -6.60 7.78
N ILE A 205 14.17 -5.70 8.74
CA ILE A 205 15.42 -4.96 8.86
C ILE A 205 16.08 -5.21 10.21
N LYS A 206 15.33 -5.22 11.32
CA LYS A 206 15.91 -5.46 12.64
C LYS A 206 16.15 -6.93 12.93
N THR A 207 15.33 -7.80 12.34
CA THR A 207 15.43 -9.25 12.52
C THR A 207 15.74 -9.92 11.18
N PRO A 208 16.94 -9.70 10.60
CA PRO A 208 17.33 -10.39 9.38
C PRO A 208 17.34 -11.88 9.67
N TYR A 209 16.44 -12.64 9.06
CA TYR A 209 16.37 -14.07 9.27
C TYR A 209 17.13 -14.80 8.16
N ASN A 210 18.07 -15.63 8.57
CA ASN A 210 18.60 -16.71 7.74
C ASN A 210 17.96 -17.99 8.25
N THR A 211 17.25 -18.72 7.39
CA THR A 211 16.61 -20.00 7.76
C THR A 211 17.61 -21.07 8.22
N ASN A 212 18.90 -20.85 8.00
CA ASN A 212 19.98 -21.74 8.45
C ASN A 212 20.60 -21.32 9.80
N ASP A 213 20.21 -20.17 10.36
CA ASP A 213 20.63 -19.71 11.69
C ASP A 213 19.44 -19.81 12.66
N HIS A 214 19.49 -20.83 13.52
CA HIS A 214 18.42 -21.10 14.49
C HIS A 214 18.16 -19.93 15.46
N GLY A 215 19.18 -19.14 15.82
CA GLY A 215 18.99 -18.01 16.74
C GLY A 215 18.20 -16.87 16.09
N GLN A 216 18.55 -16.53 14.86
CA GLN A 216 17.86 -15.47 14.10
C GLN A 216 16.42 -15.85 13.73
N HIS A 217 16.20 -17.13 13.47
CA HIS A 217 14.86 -17.67 13.21
C HIS A 217 13.96 -17.59 14.44
N GLU A 218 14.46 -17.95 15.62
CA GLU A 218 13.70 -17.83 16.87
C GLU A 218 13.37 -16.37 17.20
N ASP A 219 14.33 -15.45 17.03
CA ASP A 219 14.10 -14.01 17.22
C ASP A 219 12.98 -13.49 16.30
N LEU A 220 12.90 -13.98 15.06
CA LEU A 220 11.82 -13.65 14.14
C LEU A 220 10.48 -14.17 14.66
N VAL A 221 10.41 -15.44 15.06
CA VAL A 221 9.19 -16.07 15.60
C VAL A 221 8.69 -15.29 16.81
N VAL A 222 9.54 -15.01 17.79
CA VAL A 222 9.20 -14.24 19.00
C VAL A 222 8.76 -12.81 18.67
N THR A 223 9.38 -12.18 17.68
CA THR A 223 9.03 -10.82 17.25
C THR A 223 7.64 -10.77 16.61
N ILE A 224 7.36 -11.71 15.70
CA ILE A 224 6.14 -11.63 14.87
C ILE A 224 4.93 -12.30 15.50
N GLN A 225 5.08 -13.45 16.17
CA GLN A 225 3.99 -14.24 16.74
C GLN A 225 2.97 -13.41 17.54
N PRO A 226 3.36 -12.52 18.50
CA PRO A 226 2.40 -11.74 19.27
C PRO A 226 1.72 -10.62 18.45
N GLN A 227 2.27 -10.30 17.28
CA GLN A 227 1.76 -9.26 16.39
C GLN A 227 0.80 -9.81 15.34
N ILE A 228 0.82 -11.14 15.12
CA ILE A 228 -0.10 -11.81 14.21
C ILE A 228 -1.52 -11.61 14.71
N ALA A 229 -2.36 -11.11 13.82
CA ALA A 229 -3.75 -10.82 14.13
C ALA A 229 -4.58 -11.01 12.88
N ARG A 230 -5.81 -11.47 13.08
CA ARG A 230 -6.85 -11.38 12.07
C ARG A 230 -7.36 -9.96 12.04
N GLY A 231 -7.66 -9.44 10.87
CA GLY A 231 -8.29 -8.14 10.74
C GLY A 231 -8.92 -7.97 9.37
N PRO A 232 -10.12 -7.38 9.28
CA PRO A 232 -10.81 -7.10 8.01
C PRO A 232 -10.19 -5.90 7.30
N PHE A 233 -8.90 -5.63 7.53
CA PHE A 233 -8.18 -4.56 6.84
C PHE A 233 -8.20 -4.76 5.33
N LEU A 234 -8.39 -6.00 4.85
CA LEU A 234 -8.67 -6.35 3.46
C LEU A 234 -10.12 -6.05 3.04
N ASP A 235 -11.15 -6.49 3.76
CA ASP A 235 -12.54 -6.09 3.45
C ASP A 235 -12.70 -4.56 3.34
N MET A 236 -11.82 -3.83 4.01
CA MET A 236 -11.67 -2.40 3.90
C MET A 236 -10.78 -1.98 2.73
N MET A 237 -9.49 -2.32 2.70
CA MET A 237 -8.56 -1.88 1.65
C MET A 237 -8.79 -2.59 0.33
N ASP A 238 -8.86 -3.91 0.30
CA ASP A 238 -9.25 -4.67 -0.90
C ASP A 238 -10.71 -4.39 -1.25
N GLY A 239 -11.63 -4.28 -0.27
CA GLY A 239 -13.02 -3.91 -0.59
C GLY A 239 -13.22 -2.46 -1.03
N ALA A 240 -12.28 -1.54 -0.79
CA ALA A 240 -12.37 -0.16 -1.28
C ALA A 240 -11.46 0.12 -2.47
N LEU A 241 -10.38 -0.64 -2.62
CA LEU A 241 -9.62 -0.76 -3.86
C LEU A 241 -10.32 -1.76 -4.81
N ASP A 242 -11.35 -2.46 -4.36
CA ASP A 242 -12.24 -3.22 -5.23
C ASP A 242 -13.15 -2.25 -5.95
N THR A 243 -12.91 -2.21 -7.25
CA THR A 243 -13.58 -1.39 -8.22
C THR A 243 -15.10 -1.49 -8.08
N GLU A 244 -15.69 -2.68 -7.94
CA GLU A 244 -17.16 -2.83 -7.88
C GLU A 244 -17.80 -2.10 -6.69
N ARG A 245 -17.28 -2.31 -5.48
CA ARG A 245 -17.81 -1.68 -4.27
C ARG A 245 -17.57 -0.17 -4.25
N TYR A 246 -16.43 0.28 -4.80
CA TYR A 246 -16.17 1.70 -5.01
C TYR A 246 -17.11 2.31 -6.07
N HIS A 247 -17.44 1.59 -7.13
CA HIS A 247 -18.40 2.05 -8.15
C HIS A 247 -19.79 2.25 -7.59
N TYR A 248 -20.30 1.34 -6.76
CA TYR A 248 -21.57 1.54 -6.08
C TYR A 248 -21.56 2.82 -5.24
N TYR A 249 -20.48 3.05 -4.48
CA TYR A 249 -20.34 4.26 -3.68
C TYR A 249 -20.31 5.54 -4.53
N ARG A 250 -19.57 5.56 -5.65
CA ARG A 250 -19.50 6.70 -6.58
C ARG A 250 -20.83 6.97 -7.28
N SER A 251 -21.58 5.92 -7.60
CA SER A 251 -22.91 6.05 -8.20
C SER A 251 -23.86 6.79 -7.26
N ASP A 252 -23.77 6.49 -5.96
CA ASP A 252 -24.56 7.18 -4.93
C ASP A 252 -23.96 8.54 -4.51
N ASN A 253 -22.66 8.76 -4.71
CA ASN A 253 -21.92 9.94 -4.24
C ASN A 253 -20.92 10.44 -5.30
N PRO A 254 -21.39 10.94 -6.47
CA PRO A 254 -20.51 11.39 -7.54
C PRO A 254 -19.67 12.59 -7.09
N THR A 255 -18.42 12.57 -7.49
CA THR A 255 -17.42 13.61 -7.21
C THR A 255 -17.08 14.42 -8.47
N GLU A 256 -16.40 15.54 -8.30
CA GLU A 256 -15.91 16.33 -9.45
C GLU A 256 -14.99 15.50 -10.37
N ARG A 257 -14.17 14.61 -9.80
CA ARG A 257 -13.27 13.71 -10.55
C ARG A 257 -14.04 12.71 -11.42
N ASP A 258 -15.24 12.32 -10.99
CA ASP A 258 -16.13 11.43 -11.74
C ASP A 258 -16.67 12.13 -12.99
N GLU A 259 -16.99 13.42 -12.89
CA GLU A 259 -17.37 14.23 -14.04
C GLU A 259 -16.20 14.46 -15.01
N LYS A 260 -14.97 14.65 -14.50
CA LYS A 260 -13.76 14.74 -15.33
C LYS A 260 -13.52 13.45 -16.14
N GLU A 261 -13.71 12.30 -15.50
CA GLU A 261 -13.64 10.98 -16.16
C GLU A 261 -14.75 10.82 -17.22
N LYS A 262 -16.02 11.15 -16.90
CA LYS A 262 -17.13 11.08 -17.86
C LYS A 262 -16.87 11.92 -19.11
N LYS A 263 -16.31 13.12 -18.94
CA LYS A 263 -16.00 14.05 -20.05
C LYS A 263 -14.70 13.72 -20.78
N ARG A 264 -13.92 12.75 -20.29
CA ARG A 264 -12.58 12.44 -20.80
C ARG A 264 -11.70 13.68 -20.85
N GLU A 265 -11.74 14.49 -19.79
CA GLU A 265 -10.93 15.72 -19.72
C GLU A 265 -9.45 15.38 -19.95
N PRO A 266 -8.70 16.23 -20.68
CA PRO A 266 -7.28 16.00 -20.90
C PRO A 266 -6.51 15.89 -19.59
N MET A 267 -5.69 14.86 -19.46
CA MET A 267 -4.77 14.64 -18.34
C MET A 267 -3.37 14.41 -18.92
N ILE A 268 -2.64 15.52 -19.08
CA ILE A 268 -1.37 15.56 -19.80
C ILE A 268 -0.21 15.46 -18.80
N PHE A 269 0.79 14.66 -19.14
CA PHE A 269 2.04 14.63 -18.40
C PHE A 269 2.83 15.91 -18.66
N VAL A 270 3.07 16.69 -17.60
CA VAL A 270 3.78 17.98 -17.67
C VAL A 270 5.25 17.89 -17.25
N GLY A 271 5.76 16.68 -17.01
CA GLY A 271 7.12 16.44 -16.50
C GLY A 271 7.14 16.04 -15.03
N ASP A 272 8.27 15.49 -14.59
CA ASP A 272 8.50 15.10 -13.19
C ASP A 272 8.94 16.31 -12.35
N VAL A 273 8.00 17.21 -12.08
CA VAL A 273 8.27 18.42 -11.27
C VAL A 273 8.16 18.11 -9.78
N SER A 274 9.24 18.35 -9.02
CA SER A 274 9.30 18.09 -7.57
C SER A 274 8.64 19.16 -6.70
N THR A 275 8.35 20.33 -7.26
CA THR A 275 7.73 21.47 -6.57
C THR A 275 6.36 21.76 -7.18
N TRP A 276 5.38 20.97 -6.79
CA TRP A 276 3.99 21.36 -6.99
C TRP A 276 3.61 22.42 -5.96
N HIS A 277 3.19 23.56 -6.47
CA HIS A 277 2.59 24.62 -5.68
C HIS A 277 1.13 24.70 -6.11
N ASP A 278 0.20 24.71 -5.14
CA ASP A 278 -1.26 24.87 -5.32
C ASP A 278 -1.66 26.23 -5.95
N GLN A 279 -0.74 26.92 -6.63
CA GLN A 279 -0.87 28.31 -7.06
C GLN A 279 -1.91 28.51 -8.18
N ASP A 280 -2.22 27.47 -8.96
CA ASP A 280 -3.14 27.58 -10.11
C ASP A 280 -4.58 27.14 -9.79
N GLY A 281 -4.89 26.83 -8.52
CA GLY A 281 -6.24 26.40 -8.11
C GLY A 281 -6.60 24.97 -8.52
N ASP A 282 -5.73 24.28 -9.27
CA ASP A 282 -5.83 22.84 -9.48
C ASP A 282 -5.32 22.11 -8.23
N LYS A 283 -6.19 21.30 -7.62
CA LYS A 283 -5.98 20.68 -6.31
C LYS A 283 -5.26 19.33 -6.41
N ASP A 284 -5.14 18.80 -7.62
CA ASP A 284 -4.60 17.47 -7.86
C ASP A 284 -3.11 17.58 -8.26
N PRO A 285 -2.22 16.74 -7.70
CA PRO A 285 -0.82 16.66 -8.14
C PRO A 285 -0.72 16.25 -9.62
N PRO A 286 0.43 16.45 -10.28
CA PRO A 286 0.58 16.09 -11.68
C PRO A 286 0.53 14.56 -11.78
N PRO A 287 -0.11 14.00 -12.82
CA PRO A 287 -0.09 12.57 -13.03
C PRO A 287 1.33 12.12 -13.41
N PRO A 288 1.78 10.93 -12.97
CA PRO A 288 3.02 10.33 -13.47
C PRO A 288 2.86 9.90 -14.94
N LEU A 289 3.97 9.84 -15.68
CA LEU A 289 3.96 9.45 -17.10
C LEU A 289 3.22 8.12 -17.31
N ALA A 290 3.50 7.12 -16.48
CA ALA A 290 2.87 5.80 -16.57
C ALA A 290 1.33 5.86 -16.55
N TRP A 291 0.76 6.69 -15.66
CA TRP A 291 -0.69 6.89 -15.57
C TRP A 291 -1.27 7.50 -16.85
N THR A 292 -0.61 8.53 -17.36
CA THR A 292 -1.07 9.22 -18.57
C THR A 292 -0.99 8.33 -19.82
N LEU A 293 0.01 7.46 -19.91
CA LEU A 293 0.15 6.51 -21.01
C LEU A 293 -1.00 5.49 -21.00
N MET A 294 -1.25 4.89 -19.83
CA MET A 294 -2.29 3.87 -19.62
C MET A 294 -3.70 4.37 -20.00
N TRP A 295 -4.00 5.63 -19.68
CA TRP A 295 -5.31 6.24 -19.96
C TRP A 295 -5.34 7.10 -21.23
N GLY A 296 -4.34 7.00 -22.09
CA GLY A 296 -4.31 7.71 -23.38
C GLY A 296 -4.35 9.24 -23.25
N GLY A 297 -3.77 9.80 -22.19
CA GLY A 297 -3.73 11.24 -21.93
C GLY A 297 -5.07 11.86 -21.53
N THR A 298 -6.02 11.05 -21.07
CA THR A 298 -7.34 11.50 -20.59
C THR A 298 -7.55 11.09 -19.14
N TYR A 299 -8.39 11.85 -18.44
CA TYR A 299 -8.64 11.65 -17.01
C TYR A 299 -9.23 10.25 -16.75
N SER A 300 -8.74 9.61 -15.69
CA SER A 300 -9.40 8.47 -15.06
C SER A 300 -9.32 8.56 -13.55
N ASN A 301 -10.44 8.21 -12.92
CA ASN A 301 -10.62 8.04 -11.49
C ASN A 301 -10.74 6.55 -11.10
N LEU A 302 -10.44 5.63 -12.03
CA LEU A 302 -10.37 4.20 -11.77
C LEU A 302 -9.04 3.83 -11.12
N TYR A 303 -9.06 2.96 -10.12
CA TYR A 303 -7.89 2.41 -9.44
C TYR A 303 -8.23 1.01 -8.92
N GLY A 304 -7.24 0.34 -8.33
CA GLY A 304 -7.45 -0.92 -7.66
C GLY A 304 -7.62 -2.09 -8.63
N SER A 305 -8.73 -2.84 -8.56
CA SER A 305 -8.92 -4.01 -9.43
C SER A 305 -8.97 -3.71 -10.93
N CYS A 306 -9.19 -2.45 -11.34
CA CYS A 306 -8.97 -2.00 -12.73
C CYS A 306 -7.51 -2.09 -13.21
N ILE A 307 -6.54 -2.09 -12.29
CA ILE A 307 -5.13 -2.11 -12.62
C ILE A 307 -4.57 -3.51 -12.37
N PRO A 308 -4.08 -4.21 -13.41
CA PRO A 308 -3.51 -5.56 -13.28
C PRO A 308 -2.47 -5.65 -12.18
N GLU A 309 -2.52 -6.73 -11.39
CA GLU A 309 -1.54 -6.98 -10.34
C GLU A 309 -0.11 -7.11 -10.91
N SER A 310 0.01 -7.60 -12.15
CA SER A 310 1.28 -7.66 -12.88
C SER A 310 1.93 -6.28 -13.06
N ILE A 311 1.12 -5.22 -13.22
CA ILE A 311 1.56 -3.83 -13.34
C ILE A 311 1.85 -3.21 -11.97
N ALA A 312 0.95 -3.41 -11.00
CA ALA A 312 1.12 -2.87 -9.64
C ALA A 312 2.38 -3.42 -8.94
N ARG A 313 2.72 -4.69 -9.18
CA ARG A 313 3.83 -5.40 -8.53
C ARG A 313 5.21 -4.80 -8.79
N TRP A 314 5.44 -4.16 -9.93
CA TRP A 314 6.71 -3.47 -10.21
C TRP A 314 6.64 -1.96 -9.95
N GLY A 315 5.56 -1.48 -9.32
CA GLY A 315 5.44 -0.11 -8.82
C GLY A 315 5.41 0.94 -9.93
N TYR A 316 4.72 0.67 -11.03
CA TYR A 316 4.68 1.49 -12.24
C TYR A 316 4.48 2.99 -12.00
N ILE A 317 3.72 3.33 -10.96
CA ILE A 317 3.35 4.70 -10.62
C ILE A 317 4.49 5.52 -10.00
N PHE A 318 5.53 4.85 -9.47
CA PHE A 318 6.61 5.51 -8.74
C PHE A 318 7.69 6.09 -9.63
N TRP A 319 7.96 5.44 -10.76
CA TRP A 319 9.11 5.76 -11.60
C TRP A 319 8.94 7.10 -12.30
N ASP A 320 10.00 7.89 -12.33
CA ASP A 320 10.03 9.07 -13.19
C ASP A 320 10.06 8.65 -14.67
N ALA A 321 9.79 9.61 -15.55
CA ALA A 321 9.73 9.38 -16.99
C ALA A 321 11.03 8.83 -17.54
N GLU A 322 12.17 9.32 -17.07
CA GLU A 322 13.49 8.89 -17.53
C GLU A 322 13.74 7.41 -17.20
N ARG A 323 13.52 7.00 -15.94
CA ARG A 323 13.68 5.60 -15.53
C ARG A 323 12.66 4.71 -16.22
N LEU A 324 11.41 5.13 -16.31
CA LEU A 324 10.35 4.33 -16.97
C LEU A 324 10.73 4.00 -18.42
N ILE A 325 11.27 4.96 -19.16
CA ILE A 325 11.72 4.76 -20.54
C ILE A 325 13.00 3.92 -20.59
N ARG A 326 14.04 4.30 -19.84
CA ARG A 326 15.35 3.65 -19.90
C ARG A 326 15.33 2.19 -19.44
N SER A 327 14.43 1.86 -18.50
CA SER A 327 14.28 0.51 -17.97
C SER A 327 13.52 -0.45 -18.89
N GLY A 328 12.88 0.06 -19.96
CA GLY A 328 11.90 -0.69 -20.75
C GLY A 328 10.54 -0.83 -20.07
N GLY A 329 10.31 -0.13 -18.96
CA GLY A 329 9.07 -0.18 -18.20
C GLY A 329 7.89 0.44 -18.96
N LYS A 330 8.14 1.39 -19.87
CA LYS A 330 7.11 1.93 -20.76
C LYS A 330 6.53 0.86 -21.68
N GLU A 331 7.39 0.11 -22.36
CA GLU A 331 6.99 -0.94 -23.29
C GLU A 331 6.34 -2.11 -22.55
N LEU A 332 6.87 -2.46 -21.36
CA LEU A 332 6.24 -3.45 -20.48
C LEU A 332 4.84 -3.03 -20.06
N LEU A 333 4.66 -1.78 -19.62
CA LEU A 333 3.38 -1.25 -19.19
C LEU A 333 2.34 -1.37 -20.29
N MET A 334 2.67 -0.93 -21.51
CA MET A 334 1.74 -1.01 -22.63
C MET A 334 1.38 -2.46 -22.96
N ARG A 335 2.36 -3.36 -23.00
CA ARG A 335 2.13 -4.79 -23.25
C ARG A 335 1.22 -5.41 -22.20
N GLN A 336 1.49 -5.20 -20.90
CA GLN A 336 0.68 -5.77 -19.82
C GLN A 336 -0.74 -5.19 -19.79
N TRP A 337 -0.88 -3.90 -20.17
CA TRP A 337 -2.19 -3.25 -20.25
C TRP A 337 -3.03 -3.81 -21.41
N GLU A 338 -2.43 -3.95 -22.59
CA GLU A 338 -3.05 -4.56 -23.77
C GLU A 338 -3.34 -6.06 -23.56
N GLU A 339 -2.52 -6.79 -22.80
CA GLU A 339 -2.75 -8.21 -22.48
C GLU A 339 -4.01 -8.41 -21.62
N GLU A 340 -4.27 -7.52 -20.66
CA GLU A 340 -5.46 -7.63 -19.79
C GLU A 340 -6.72 -7.06 -20.45
N TRP A 341 -6.62 -5.85 -21.01
CA TRP A 341 -7.78 -5.08 -21.44
C TRP A 341 -7.96 -5.06 -22.97
N SER A 342 -6.98 -5.52 -23.75
CA SER A 342 -6.99 -5.45 -25.21
C SER A 342 -7.26 -4.01 -25.69
N ASP A 343 -8.10 -3.83 -26.72
CA ASP A 343 -8.53 -2.52 -27.22
C ASP A 343 -9.73 -1.94 -26.44
N PHE A 344 -10.12 -2.57 -25.32
CA PHE A 344 -11.28 -2.15 -24.55
C PHE A 344 -10.91 -1.02 -23.57
N ASP A 345 -11.71 0.05 -23.57
CA ASP A 345 -11.55 1.10 -22.57
C ASP A 345 -12.22 0.71 -21.26
N VAL A 346 -11.43 0.42 -20.23
CA VAL A 346 -11.91 -0.02 -18.90
C VAL A 346 -12.98 0.91 -18.30
N ARG A 347 -12.96 2.20 -18.64
CA ARG A 347 -13.97 3.17 -18.17
C ARG A 347 -15.37 2.90 -18.74
N GLU A 348 -15.48 2.15 -19.83
CA GLU A 348 -16.76 1.74 -20.40
C GLU A 348 -17.37 0.51 -19.70
N GLN A 349 -16.55 -0.29 -19.01
CA GLN A 349 -17.03 -1.42 -18.20
C GLN A 349 -17.69 -0.96 -16.90
N PHE A 350 -17.30 0.21 -16.41
CA PHE A 350 -17.81 0.78 -15.18
C PHE A 350 -18.38 2.19 -15.37
N PRO A 351 -19.48 2.32 -16.15
CA PRO A 351 -20.11 3.60 -16.39
C PRO A 351 -20.73 4.15 -15.11
N LEU A 352 -20.61 5.47 -14.92
CA LEU A 352 -21.15 6.23 -13.81
C LEU A 352 -22.45 6.97 -14.17
#